data_AF-A0A800J4J1-F1
#
_entry.id   AF-A0A800J4J1-F1
#
_cell.length_a   1.000
_cell.length_b   1.000
_cell.length_c   1.000
_cell.angle_alpha   90.00
_cell.angle_beta   90.00
_cell.angle_gamma   90.00
#
_symmetry.space_group_name_H-M   'P 1'
#
loop_
_entity.id
_entity.type
_entity.pdbx_description
1 polymer ?
#
loop_
_entity_poly.entity_id
_entity_poly.type
_entity_poly.pdbx_seq_one_letter_code
_entity_poly.pdbx_strand_id
1 'polypeptide(L)'
;MLRSLALIPLVVLLAAAGCNGTKTTAPAETSSTISVDEPFRLGLGETVEIEGQALRFVDVVEDSRCPVDVACVWEGRAKVQLAASLADGEESRQVLTLPYGSMTEEESASWTVGGMTVTFVDLIPAPGSADASSTAREVELRVDAAE
;
A
#
# COMPACT_ATOMS: atom_id res chain seq x y z
N MET A 1 -54.73 -30.97 -2.95
CA MET A 1 -55.78 -30.02 -2.54
C MET A 1 -56.23 -30.34 -1.11
N LEU A 2 -55.78 -29.58 -0.12
CA LEU A 2 -56.30 -29.57 1.27
C LEU A 2 -55.78 -28.28 1.94
N ARG A 3 -56.50 -27.16 1.82
CA ARG A 3 -57.48 -26.59 2.77
C ARG A 3 -56.88 -26.01 4.06
N SER A 4 -56.67 -24.69 3.99
CA SER A 4 -56.99 -23.62 4.95
C SER A 4 -56.41 -23.54 6.36
N LEU A 5 -55.69 -22.41 6.55
CA LEU A 5 -55.85 -21.36 7.57
C LEU A 5 -56.07 -21.74 9.04
N ALA A 6 -55.13 -21.28 9.88
CA ALA A 6 -55.48 -20.59 11.11
C ALA A 6 -54.46 -19.46 11.39
N LEU A 7 -54.96 -18.23 11.46
CA LEU A 7 -54.28 -17.05 11.99
C LEU A 7 -54.09 -17.19 13.51
N ILE A 8 -52.95 -16.76 14.04
CA ILE A 8 -52.87 -16.16 15.39
C ILE A 8 -51.90 -14.96 15.32
N PRO A 9 -52.35 -13.72 15.57
CA PRO A 9 -51.51 -12.53 15.67
C PRO A 9 -51.13 -12.21 17.15
N LEU A 10 -50.37 -11.12 17.32
CA LEU A 10 -50.06 -10.34 18.54
C LEU A 10 -48.70 -10.68 19.19
N VAL A 11 -47.60 -10.05 18.75
CA VAL A 11 -47.10 -8.71 19.16
C VAL A 11 -46.86 -8.60 20.67
N VAL A 12 -45.58 -8.63 21.09
CA VAL A 12 -45.07 -7.71 22.12
C VAL A 12 -43.66 -7.25 21.73
N LEU A 13 -43.55 -5.92 21.71
CA LEU A 13 -42.46 -5.03 21.37
C LEU A 13 -41.45 -4.96 22.54
N LEU A 14 -40.15 -5.15 22.27
CA LEU A 14 -39.10 -4.61 23.14
C LEU A 14 -38.17 -3.74 22.29
N ALA A 15 -38.36 -2.43 22.41
CA ALA A 15 -37.44 -1.42 21.93
C ALA A 15 -36.28 -1.28 22.94
N ALA A 16 -35.05 -1.39 22.46
CA ALA A 16 -33.89 -0.78 23.09
C ALA A 16 -33.10 -0.06 21.99
N ALA A 17 -33.10 1.27 22.11
CA ALA A 17 -32.34 2.21 21.32
C ALA A 17 -30.83 2.01 21.54
N GLY A 18 -30.01 2.33 20.53
CA GLY A 18 -28.56 2.40 20.73
C GLY A 18 -27.74 2.69 19.48
N CYS A 19 -27.62 3.97 19.14
CA CYS A 19 -26.55 4.65 18.39
C CYS A 19 -26.07 4.10 17.03
N ASN A 20 -26.58 4.79 16.01
CA ASN A 20 -25.94 5.13 14.75
C ASN A 20 -24.41 5.24 14.86
N GLY A 21 -23.71 4.40 14.10
CA GLY A 21 -22.26 4.43 13.99
C GLY A 21 -21.85 4.05 12.57
N THR A 22 -22.42 4.71 11.56
CA THR A 22 -21.83 4.72 10.22
C THR A 22 -20.47 5.42 10.32
N LYS A 23 -19.42 4.67 10.66
CA LYS A 23 -18.07 5.04 10.22
C LYS A 23 -18.06 4.86 8.71
N THR A 24 -18.56 5.87 8.01
CA THR A 24 -18.02 6.25 6.71
C THR A 24 -16.56 6.57 6.99
N THR A 25 -15.72 5.55 6.87
CA THR A 25 -14.31 5.74 6.58
C THR A 25 -14.29 6.25 5.14
N ALA A 26 -14.42 7.57 4.99
CA ALA A 26 -13.82 8.22 3.84
C ALA A 26 -12.34 7.77 3.82
N PRO A 27 -11.76 7.44 2.67
CA PRO A 27 -10.31 7.38 2.56
C PRO A 27 -9.79 8.69 3.15
N ALA A 28 -8.97 8.59 4.18
CA ALA A 28 -8.21 9.72 4.66
C ALA A 28 -7.24 10.04 3.51
N GLU A 29 -7.64 10.99 2.67
CA GLU A 29 -6.77 11.65 1.70
C GLU A 29 -5.77 12.45 2.53
N THR A 30 -4.77 11.75 3.08
CA THR A 30 -3.61 12.34 3.72
C THR A 30 -2.75 12.91 2.59
N SER A 31 -3.18 14.05 2.03
CA SER A 31 -2.35 14.85 1.13
C SER A 31 -1.25 15.49 1.97
N SER A 32 -0.21 14.72 2.23
CA SER A 32 1.05 15.21 2.76
C SER A 32 1.81 15.84 1.61
N THR A 33 2.01 17.16 1.65
CA THR A 33 2.98 17.83 0.79
C THR A 33 4.37 17.36 1.19
N ILE A 34 4.94 16.44 0.42
CA ILE A 34 6.27 15.88 0.64
C ILE A 34 7.33 16.83 0.09
N SER A 35 8.43 16.97 0.83
CA SER A 35 9.62 17.67 0.32
C SER A 35 10.36 16.74 -0.64
N VAL A 36 10.52 17.17 -1.88
CA VAL A 36 11.40 16.52 -2.87
C VAL A 36 12.81 16.41 -2.26
N ASP A 37 13.54 15.32 -2.55
CA ASP A 37 14.89 14.98 -2.05
C ASP A 37 15.01 14.32 -0.66
N GLU A 38 13.94 14.17 0.14
CA GLU A 38 13.98 13.40 1.39
C GLU A 38 13.19 12.08 1.28
N PRO A 39 13.70 10.95 1.83
CA PRO A 39 12.93 9.72 1.90
C PRO A 39 11.63 9.90 2.71
N PHE A 40 10.55 9.32 2.21
CA PHE A 40 9.25 9.32 2.87
C PHE A 40 8.62 7.94 2.81
N ARG A 41 7.64 7.70 3.69
CA ARG A 41 6.92 6.44 3.77
C ARG A 41 5.51 6.58 3.23
N LEU A 42 5.06 5.52 2.56
CA LEU A 42 3.71 5.38 2.06
C LEU A 42 3.18 4.02 2.47
N GLY A 43 2.05 3.98 3.17
CA GLY A 43 1.37 2.74 3.52
C GLY A 43 0.79 2.02 2.31
N LEU A 44 0.61 0.71 2.41
CA LEU A 44 0.01 -0.08 1.34
C LEU A 44 -1.41 0.42 1.02
N GLY A 45 -1.63 0.78 -0.24
CA GLY A 45 -2.86 1.38 -0.74
C GLY A 45 -2.92 2.91 -0.58
N GLU A 46 -1.99 3.52 0.15
CA GLU A 46 -1.92 4.98 0.28
C GLU A 46 -1.37 5.62 -0.99
N THR A 47 -1.78 6.87 -1.21
CA THR A 47 -1.40 7.71 -2.35
C THR A 47 -0.87 9.03 -1.83
N VAL A 48 0.15 9.57 -2.49
CA VAL A 48 0.68 10.90 -2.23
C VAL A 48 0.75 11.72 -3.51
N GLU A 49 0.52 13.03 -3.38
CA GLU A 49 0.67 13.98 -4.48
C GLU A 49 2.05 14.61 -4.46
N ILE A 50 2.77 14.54 -5.59
CA ILE A 50 4.10 15.12 -5.78
C ILE A 50 4.08 15.84 -7.12
N GLU A 51 4.35 17.15 -7.10
CA GLU A 51 4.37 18.00 -8.31
C GLU A 51 3.14 17.84 -9.24
N GLY A 52 1.94 17.72 -8.66
CA GLY A 52 0.68 17.57 -9.40
C GLY A 52 0.43 16.17 -9.98
N GLN A 53 1.20 15.17 -9.55
CA GLN A 53 1.09 13.78 -9.96
C GLN A 53 0.83 12.92 -8.73
N ALA A 54 -0.01 11.89 -8.86
CA ALA A 54 -0.36 11.03 -7.74
C ALA A 54 0.44 9.73 -7.79
N LEU A 55 1.24 9.44 -6.76
CA LEU A 55 2.02 8.21 -6.62
C LEU A 55 1.38 7.31 -5.54
N ARG A 56 1.09 6.06 -5.90
CA ARG A 56 0.42 5.07 -5.04
C ARG A 56 1.28 3.84 -4.81
N PHE A 57 1.35 3.38 -3.57
CA PHE A 57 1.87 2.06 -3.24
C PHE A 57 0.78 1.00 -3.43
N VAL A 58 0.89 0.21 -4.50
CA VAL A 58 -0.20 -0.67 -4.94
C VAL A 58 -0.16 -2.02 -4.26
N ASP A 59 1.00 -2.68 -4.27
CA ASP A 59 1.13 -4.06 -3.81
C ASP A 59 2.56 -4.42 -3.41
N VAL A 60 2.68 -5.41 -2.53
CA VAL A 60 3.93 -6.14 -2.27
C VAL A 60 3.92 -7.39 -3.16
N VAL A 61 4.56 -7.29 -4.32
CA VAL A 61 4.65 -8.38 -5.30
C VAL A 61 5.46 -9.55 -4.75
N GLU A 62 6.49 -9.25 -3.97
CA GLU A 62 7.32 -10.25 -3.29
C GLU A 62 7.97 -9.67 -2.04
N ASP A 63 8.00 -10.42 -0.94
CA ASP A 63 8.87 -10.14 0.21
C ASP A 63 9.43 -11.47 0.72
N SER A 64 10.55 -11.88 0.14
CA SER A 64 11.31 -13.09 0.49
C SER A 64 12.62 -12.76 1.19
N ARG A 65 12.82 -11.49 1.58
CA ARG A 65 14.06 -10.99 2.18
C ARG A 65 14.48 -11.83 3.37
N CYS A 66 15.78 -12.05 3.48
CA CYS A 66 16.36 -12.70 4.64
C CYS A 66 16.00 -11.96 5.94
N PRO A 67 15.49 -12.64 6.99
CA PRO A 67 15.21 -11.99 8.26
C PRO A 67 16.46 -11.38 8.89
N VAL A 68 16.31 -10.24 9.59
CA VAL A 68 17.44 -9.44 10.10
C VAL A 68 18.39 -10.17 11.07
N ASP A 69 17.91 -11.22 11.74
CA ASP A 69 18.68 -12.03 12.70
C ASP A 69 19.05 -13.43 12.17
N VAL A 70 19.01 -13.63 10.84
CA VAL A 70 19.26 -14.93 10.20
C VAL A 70 20.35 -14.80 9.13
N ALA A 71 21.24 -15.78 9.06
CA ALA A 71 22.18 -15.94 7.95
C ALA A 71 21.55 -16.83 6.88
N CYS A 72 21.05 -16.25 5.80
CA CYS A 72 20.45 -17.02 4.71
C CYS A 72 21.50 -17.52 3.72
N VAL A 73 21.31 -18.74 3.23
CA VAL A 73 22.07 -19.27 2.07
C VAL A 73 21.65 -18.56 0.78
N TRP A 74 20.40 -18.07 0.74
CA TRP A 74 19.82 -17.30 -0.36
C TRP A 74 19.27 -15.98 0.21
N GLU A 75 19.75 -14.84 -0.29
CA GLU A 75 19.48 -13.50 0.27
C GLU A 75 17.99 -13.09 0.23
N GLY A 76 17.22 -13.69 -0.69
CA GLY A 76 15.84 -13.27 -0.98
C GLY A 76 15.80 -11.89 -1.62
N ARG A 77 14.60 -11.33 -1.76
CA ARG A 77 14.39 -9.96 -2.30
C ARG A 77 13.03 -9.40 -1.90
N ALA A 78 12.87 -8.09 -2.06
CA ALA A 78 11.57 -7.44 -1.99
C ALA A 78 11.24 -6.77 -3.32
N LYS A 79 9.99 -6.92 -3.75
CA LYS A 79 9.42 -6.27 -4.92
C LYS A 79 8.11 -5.61 -4.56
N VAL A 80 7.97 -4.36 -4.99
CA VAL A 80 6.76 -3.55 -4.78
C VAL A 80 6.23 -3.07 -6.11
N GLN A 81 4.91 -2.98 -6.23
CA GLN A 81 4.25 -2.35 -7.36
C GLN A 81 3.85 -0.93 -6.98
N LEU A 82 4.24 0.04 -7.81
CA LEU A 82 3.83 1.43 -7.71
C LEU A 82 2.95 1.79 -8.91
N ALA A 83 2.06 2.76 -8.71
CA ALA A 83 1.29 3.38 -9.78
C ALA A 83 1.44 4.91 -9.70
N ALA A 84 1.59 5.56 -10.84
CA ALA A 84 1.66 7.01 -10.95
C ALA A 84 0.56 7.48 -11.90
N SER A 85 -0.27 8.42 -11.44
CA SER A 85 -1.22 9.14 -12.28
C SER A 85 -0.60 10.48 -12.67
N LEU A 86 -0.37 10.66 -13.96
CA LEU A 86 0.27 11.83 -14.56
C LEU A 86 -0.72 12.98 -14.74
N ALA A 87 -0.18 14.18 -14.94
CA ALA A 87 -0.98 15.40 -15.09
C ALA A 87 -1.91 15.39 -16.32
N ASP A 88 -1.61 14.59 -17.34
CA ASP A 88 -2.44 14.38 -18.52
C ASP A 88 -3.54 13.31 -18.34
N GLY A 89 -3.60 12.69 -17.15
CA GLY A 89 -4.55 11.65 -16.80
C GLY A 89 -4.10 10.23 -17.17
N GLU A 90 -2.91 10.05 -17.74
CA GLU A 90 -2.34 8.72 -17.99
C GLU A 90 -1.92 8.05 -16.67
N GLU A 91 -2.15 6.74 -16.54
CA GLU A 91 -1.69 5.96 -15.39
C GLU A 91 -0.60 4.99 -15.84
N SER A 92 0.56 5.08 -15.20
CA SER A 92 1.68 4.16 -15.43
C SER A 92 1.93 3.32 -14.17
N ARG A 93 2.41 2.09 -14.36
CA ARG A 93 2.71 1.15 -13.27
C ARG A 93 4.08 0.53 -13.48
N GLN A 94 4.82 0.39 -12.38
CA GLN A 94 6.14 -0.25 -12.40
C GLN A 94 6.32 -1.14 -11.18
N VAL A 95 6.98 -2.27 -11.38
CA VAL A 95 7.50 -3.08 -10.27
C VAL A 95 8.94 -2.65 -10.01
N LEU A 96 9.21 -2.27 -8.77
CA LEU A 96 10.55 -1.94 -8.28
C LEU A 96 11.06 -3.06 -7.37
N THR A 97 12.35 -3.34 -7.47
CA THR A 97 13.05 -4.32 -6.67
C THR A 97 14.02 -3.60 -5.73
N LEU A 98 13.98 -3.95 -4.44
CA LEU A 98 14.93 -3.41 -3.47
C LEU A 98 16.34 -3.92 -3.83
N PRO A 99 17.37 -3.07 -3.90
CA PRO A 99 18.72 -3.53 -4.22
C PRO A 99 19.19 -4.68 -3.32
N TYR A 100 19.75 -5.71 -3.93
CA TYR A 100 20.29 -6.89 -3.25
C TYR A 100 21.51 -7.42 -4.01
N GLY A 101 22.33 -8.26 -3.36
CA GLY A 101 23.65 -8.65 -3.88
C GLY A 101 23.65 -9.39 -5.22
N SER A 102 22.51 -9.96 -5.65
CA SER A 102 22.38 -10.74 -6.89
C SER A 102 21.31 -10.19 -7.86
N MET A 103 21.03 -8.89 -7.78
CA MET A 103 20.06 -8.22 -8.65
C MET A 103 20.43 -8.31 -10.13
N THR A 104 19.46 -8.61 -10.99
CA THR A 104 19.68 -8.71 -12.44
C THR A 104 19.51 -7.37 -13.14
N GLU A 105 20.04 -7.24 -14.37
CA GLU A 105 19.88 -6.03 -15.20
C GLU A 105 18.43 -5.77 -15.63
N GLU A 106 17.56 -6.77 -15.52
CA GLU A 106 16.12 -6.66 -15.82
C GLU A 106 15.33 -6.08 -14.65
N GLU A 107 15.92 -6.05 -13.45
CA GLU A 107 15.33 -5.48 -12.26
C GLU A 107 15.79 -4.03 -12.10
N SER A 108 14.91 -3.17 -11.59
CA SER A 108 15.24 -1.79 -11.29
C SER A 108 14.80 -1.43 -9.88
N ALA A 109 15.62 -0.64 -9.19
CA ALA A 109 15.28 -0.01 -7.92
C ALA A 109 14.69 1.40 -8.13
N SER A 110 14.74 1.92 -9.35
CA SER A 110 14.23 3.24 -9.70
C SER A 110 13.27 3.21 -10.90
N TRP A 111 12.40 4.19 -10.95
CA TRP A 111 11.42 4.38 -12.00
C TRP A 111 11.29 5.86 -12.34
N THR A 112 11.57 6.21 -13.59
CA THR A 112 11.37 7.57 -14.09
C THR A 112 9.97 7.71 -14.67
N VAL A 113 9.18 8.63 -14.13
CA VAL A 113 7.79 8.87 -14.51
C VAL A 113 7.41 10.32 -14.26
N GLY A 114 6.77 10.94 -15.25
CA GLY A 114 6.26 12.32 -15.16
C GLY A 114 7.30 13.38 -14.80
N GLY A 115 8.54 13.20 -15.23
CA GLY A 115 9.64 14.14 -14.95
C GLY A 115 10.26 13.97 -13.57
N MET A 116 9.89 12.92 -12.82
CA MET A 116 10.49 12.57 -11.53
C MET A 116 11.14 11.19 -11.61
N THR A 117 12.15 10.94 -10.79
CA THR A 117 12.73 9.61 -10.56
C THR A 117 12.34 9.14 -9.17
N VAL A 118 11.54 8.08 -9.10
CA VAL A 118 11.14 7.41 -7.87
C VAL A 118 12.12 6.29 -7.57
N THR A 119 12.78 6.33 -6.41
CA THR A 119 13.69 5.29 -5.94
C THR A 119 13.08 4.51 -4.78
N PHE A 120 13.10 3.18 -4.86
CA PHE A 120 12.70 2.30 -3.77
C PHE A 120 13.83 2.14 -2.75
N VAL A 121 13.62 2.68 -1.55
CA VAL A 121 14.63 2.76 -0.48
C VAL A 121 14.52 1.58 0.49
N ASP A 122 13.31 1.25 0.96
CA ASP A 122 13.08 0.10 1.84
C ASP A 122 11.60 -0.32 1.89
N LEU A 123 11.32 -1.55 2.32
CA LEU A 123 9.99 -2.07 2.61
C LEU A 123 9.88 -2.45 4.09
N ILE A 124 8.95 -1.84 4.80
CA ILE A 124 8.85 -1.91 6.25
C ILE A 124 7.55 -2.63 6.64
N PRO A 125 7.56 -3.49 7.68
CA PRO A 125 8.73 -3.92 8.45
C PRO A 125 9.63 -4.90 7.68
N ALA A 126 10.92 -4.93 8.00
CA ALA A 126 11.83 -5.97 7.55
C ALA A 126 11.47 -7.32 8.23
N PRO A 127 11.56 -8.47 7.54
CA PRO A 127 11.30 -9.76 8.15
C PRO A 127 12.18 -9.99 9.39
N GLY A 128 11.59 -10.54 10.46
CA GLY A 128 12.29 -10.79 11.73
C GLY A 128 12.59 -9.56 12.58
N SER A 129 12.33 -8.34 12.11
CA SER A 129 12.43 -7.13 12.95
C SER A 129 11.40 -7.13 14.08
N ALA A 130 11.60 -6.28 15.10
CA ALA A 130 10.67 -6.14 16.23
C ALA A 130 9.22 -5.86 15.78
N ASP A 131 9.05 -5.16 14.66
CA ASP A 131 7.76 -4.78 14.11
C ASP A 131 7.20 -5.78 13.08
N ALA A 132 7.90 -6.89 12.81
CA ALA A 132 7.52 -7.87 11.77
C ALA A 132 6.16 -8.55 11.99
N SER A 133 5.59 -8.47 13.20
CA SER A 133 4.22 -8.95 13.48
C SER A 133 3.12 -8.03 12.95
N SER A 134 3.46 -6.81 12.53
CA SER A 134 2.51 -5.88 11.92
C SER A 134 2.08 -6.35 10.54
N THR A 135 0.79 -6.23 10.25
CA THR A 135 0.27 -6.42 8.89
C THR A 135 0.34 -5.14 8.06
N ALA A 136 0.64 -3.99 8.68
CA ALA A 136 0.83 -2.74 7.96
C ALA A 136 2.16 -2.80 7.21
N ARG A 137 2.09 -2.62 5.89
CA ARG A 137 3.26 -2.53 5.02
C ARG A 137 3.43 -1.09 4.60
N GLU A 138 4.65 -0.58 4.71
CA GLU A 138 5.02 0.75 4.26
C GLU A 138 6.20 0.64 3.29
N VAL A 139 6.13 1.34 2.17
CA VAL A 139 7.27 1.52 1.29
C VAL A 139 7.95 2.84 1.62
N GLU A 140 9.26 2.81 1.80
CA GLU A 140 10.09 4.01 1.87
C GLU A 140 10.61 4.34 0.47
N LEU A 141 10.31 5.56 0.01
CA LEU A 141 10.62 6.04 -1.33
C LEU A 141 11.39 7.35 -1.23
N ARG A 142 12.27 7.59 -2.20
CA ARG A 142 12.88 8.90 -2.44
C ARG A 142 12.50 9.36 -3.84
N VAL A 143 12.14 10.63 -3.98
CA VAL A 143 11.79 11.22 -5.27
C VAL A 143 12.72 12.39 -5.55
N ASP A 144 13.37 12.33 -6.71
CA ASP A 144 14.25 13.37 -7.23
C ASP A 144 13.69 13.88 -8.58
N ALA A 145 14.11 15.06 -9.02
CA ALA A 145 13.85 15.50 -10.39
C ALA A 145 14.50 14.52 -11.40
N ALA A 146 13.83 14.24 -12.51
CA ALA A 146 14.44 13.46 -13.59
C ALA A 146 15.53 14.29 -14.28
N GLU A 147 16.70 13.68 -14.48
CA GLU A 147 17.83 14.26 -15.24
C GLU A 147 17.57 14.33 -16.75
#